data_AF-A0A212FND7-F1
#
_entry.id   AF-A0A212FND7-F1
#
_cell.length_a   1.000
_cell.length_b   1.000
_cell.length_c   1.000
_cell.angle_alpha   90.00
_cell.angle_beta   90.00
_cell.angle_gamma   90.00
#
_symmetry.space_group_name_H-M   'P 1'
#
loop_
_entity.id
_entity.type
_entity.pdbx_description
1 polymer ?
#
loop_
_entity_poly.entity_id
_entity_poly.type
_entity_poly.pdbx_seq_one_letter_code
_entity_poly.pdbx_strand_id
1 'polypeptide(L)' 'FTMSREINLSPRIKSEVKTLLLHTSYSQRQIAELVDQPLSPKRKGKYGRKRITTPRSDRKIGDIGLQNRKKNG' A
#
# COMPACT_ATOMS: atom_id res chain seq x y z
N PHE A 1 -7.00 -25.30 -3.87
CA PHE A 1 -5.72 -24.59 -3.70
C PHE A 1 -5.56 -23.58 -4.82
N THR A 2 -5.91 -22.30 -4.62
CA THR A 2 -5.64 -21.26 -5.64
C THR A 2 -4.22 -20.75 -5.46
N MET A 3 -3.37 -21.05 -6.46
CA MET A 3 -2.01 -20.54 -6.56
C MET A 3 -2.01 -19.02 -6.37
N SER A 4 -1.46 -18.59 -5.24
CA SER A 4 -1.41 -17.19 -4.86
C SER A 4 -0.46 -16.44 -5.79
N ARG A 5 -0.99 -15.87 -6.87
CA ARG A 5 -0.29 -14.91 -7.74
C ARG A 5 0.29 -13.81 -6.85
N GLU A 6 1.61 -13.77 -6.74
CA GLU A 6 2.26 -12.61 -6.17
C GLU A 6 1.97 -11.43 -7.07
N ILE A 7 1.48 -10.36 -6.47
CA ILE A 7 1.14 -9.15 -7.19
C ILE A 7 2.46 -8.46 -7.52
N ASN A 8 2.99 -8.77 -8.68
CA ASN A 8 4.14 -8.09 -9.25
C ASN A 8 3.68 -6.75 -9.81
N LEU A 9 3.50 -5.78 -8.90
CA LEU A 9 3.21 -4.40 -9.28
C LEU A 9 4.39 -3.83 -10.08
N SER A 10 4.07 -3.25 -11.23
CA SER A 10 5.05 -2.49 -12.02
C SER A 10 5.58 -1.30 -11.21
N PRO A 11 6.77 -0.76 -11.52
CA PRO A 11 7.31 0.43 -10.85
C PRO A 11 6.35 1.62 -10.86
N ARG A 12 5.60 1.79 -11.96
CA ARG A 12 4.59 2.86 -12.11
C ARG A 12 3.46 2.71 -11.11
N ILE A 13 2.85 1.53 -11.02
CA ILE A 13 1.77 1.27 -10.07
C ILE A 13 2.26 1.37 -8.62
N LYS A 14 3.50 0.94 -8.33
CA LYS A 14 4.11 1.13 -6.99
C LYS A 14 4.22 2.60 -6.60
N SER A 15 4.57 3.47 -7.55
CA SER A 15 4.64 4.92 -7.33
C SER A 15 3.26 5.48 -7.01
N GLU A 16 2.25 5.11 -7.80
CA GLU A 16 0.87 5.58 -7.66
C GLU A 16 0.20 5.11 -6.36
N VAL A 17 0.37 3.83 -5.99
CA VAL A 17 -0.09 3.33 -4.69
C VAL A 17 0.56 4.11 -3.54
N LYS A 18 1.85 4.45 -3.67
CA LYS A 18 2.57 5.21 -2.65
C LYS A 18 2.07 6.65 -2.54
N THR A 19 1.82 7.34 -3.65
CA THR A 19 1.28 8.70 -3.62
C THR A 19 -0.12 8.73 -3.02
N LEU A 20 -0.99 7.81 -3.42
CA LEU A 20 -2.34 7.69 -2.87
C LEU A 20 -2.30 7.41 -1.36
N LEU A 21 -1.44 6.50 -0.89
CA LEU A 21 -1.30 6.21 0.55
C LEU A 21 -0.76 7.38 1.38
N LEU A 22 0.00 8.29 0.78
CA LEU A 22 0.63 9.41 1.48
C LEU A 22 -0.21 10.68 1.47
N HIS A 23 -0.94 10.92 0.38
CA HIS A 23 -1.61 12.19 0.13
C HIS A 23 -3.14 12.11 0.17
N THR A 24 -3.71 10.91 0.34
CA THR A 24 -5.16 10.73 0.47
C THR A 24 -5.51 9.96 1.74
N SER A 25 -6.77 10.03 2.14
CA SER A 25 -7.33 9.21 3.23
C SER A 25 -7.81 7.83 2.75
N TYR A 26 -7.54 7.45 1.49
CA TYR A 26 -8.02 6.21 0.94
C TYR A 26 -7.44 5.00 1.64
N SER A 27 -8.32 4.03 1.89
CA SER A 27 -7.91 2.72 2.39
C SER A 27 -7.18 1.91 1.32
N GLN A 28 -6.39 0.92 1.74
CA GLN A 28 -5.70 0.02 0.81
C GLN A 28 -6.66 -0.68 -0.19
N ARG A 29 -7.92 -0.89 0.21
CA ARG A 29 -8.94 -1.48 -0.66
C ARG A 29 -9.38 -0.51 -1.75
N GLN A 30 -9.67 0.74 -1.39
CA GLN A 30 -10.05 1.78 -2.36
C GLN A 30 -8.89 2.04 -3.33
N ILE A 31 -7.65 2.07 -2.83
CA ILE A 31 -6.47 2.25 -3.69
C ILE A 31 -6.31 1.07 -4.65
N ALA A 32 -6.52 -0.16 -4.19
CA ALA A 32 -6.49 -1.35 -5.02
C ALA A 32 -7.54 -1.32 -6.15
N GLU A 33 -8.75 -0.82 -5.86
CA GLU A 33 -9.81 -0.59 -6.84
C GLU A 33 -9.42 0.52 -7.85
N LEU A 34 -8.76 1.60 -7.39
CA LEU A 34 -8.33 2.71 -8.26
C LEU A 34 -7.22 2.32 -9.25
N VAL A 35 -6.26 1.50 -8.82
CA VAL A 35 -5.12 1.10 -9.66
C VAL A 35 -5.37 -0.21 -10.43
N ASP A 36 -6.60 -0.73 -10.36
CA ASP A 36 -7.02 -2.02 -10.92
C ASP A 36 -6.06 -3.17 -10.54
N GLN A 37 -5.77 -3.30 -9.24
CA GLN A 37 -4.91 -4.35 -8.72
C GLN A 37 -5.60 -5.09 -7.59
N PRO A 38 -5.49 -6.42 -7.52
CA PRO A 38 -6.06 -7.17 -6.41
C PRO A 38 -5.35 -6.83 -5.10
N LEU A 39 -5.98 -7.13 -3.96
CA LEU A 39 -5.28 -7.17 -2.69
C LEU A 39 -4.55 -8.50 -2.55
N SER A 40 -3.28 -8.48 -2.11
CA SER A 40 -2.52 -9.72 -1.97
C SER A 40 -3.12 -10.57 -0.83
N PRO A 41 -3.55 -11.81 -1.12
CA PRO A 41 -4.10 -12.69 -0.09
C PRO A 41 -3.04 -13.15 0.91
N LYS A 42 -1.78 -13.25 0.45
CA LYS A 42 -0.60 -13.59 1.27
C LYS A 42 -0.23 -12.51 2.28
N ARG A 43 -0.52 -11.24 2.01
CA ARG A 43 -0.11 -10.13 2.88
C ARG A 43 -1.24 -9.61 3.72
N LYS A 44 -1.02 -9.61 5.03
CA LYS A 44 -1.98 -9.26 6.05
C LYS A 44 -1.40 -8.14 6.92
N GLY A 45 -2.16 -7.08 7.15
CA GLY A 45 -1.86 -6.03 8.11
C GLY A 45 -2.28 -6.43 9.53
N LYS A 46 -2.16 -5.50 10.48
CA LYS A 46 -2.74 -5.64 11.82
C LYS A 46 -4.22 -6.01 11.64
N TYR A 47 -4.68 -7.09 12.28
CA TYR A 47 -6.03 -7.68 12.15
C TYR A 47 -6.31 -8.50 10.88
N GLY A 48 -5.31 -8.99 10.15
CA GLY A 48 -5.58 -9.89 9.01
C GLY A 48 -6.11 -9.18 7.75
N ARG A 49 -6.03 -7.85 7.70
CA ARG A 49 -6.50 -7.06 6.56
C ARG A 49 -5.57 -7.23 5.36
N LYS A 50 -6.08 -7.60 4.19
CA LYS A 50 -5.24 -7.79 2.99
C LYS A 50 -4.59 -6.47 2.55
N ARG A 51 -3.39 -6.54 1.94
CA ARG A 51 -2.61 -5.36 1.53
C ARG A 51 -2.15 -5.43 0.07
N ILE A 52 -2.07 -4.27 -0.57
CA ILE A 52 -1.46 -4.10 -1.90
C ILE A 52 0.05 -3.80 -1.80
N THR A 53 0.51 -3.28 -0.66
CA THR A 53 1.89 -2.83 -0.42
C THR A 53 2.82 -3.90 0.16
N THR A 54 4.14 -3.67 0.04
CA THR A 54 5.19 -4.51 0.64
C THR A 54 5.62 -3.96 2.01
N PRO A 55 6.17 -4.79 2.92
CA PRO A 55 6.69 -4.30 4.20
C PRO A 55 7.72 -3.17 4.07
N ARG A 56 8.55 -3.19 3.02
CA ARG A 56 9.52 -2.11 2.74
C ARG A 56 8.82 -0.83 2.30
N SER A 57 7.81 -0.94 1.44
CA SER A 57 6.97 0.19 1.03
C SER A 57 6.26 0.80 2.25
N ASP A 58 5.75 -0.05 3.14
CA ASP A 58 5.04 0.38 4.34
C ASP A 58 5.92 1.15 5.31
N ARG A 59 7.14 0.66 5.57
CA ARG A 59 8.13 1.40 6.36
C ARG A 59 8.41 2.76 5.75
N LYS A 60 8.69 2.81 4.44
CA LYS A 60 8.95 4.07 3.72
C LYS A 60 7.78 5.05 3.79
N ILE A 61 6.54 4.55 3.70
CA ILE A 61 5.33 5.37 3.86
C ILE A 61 5.21 5.88 5.31
N GLY A 62 5.47 5.02 6.28
CA GLY A 62 5.49 5.37 7.70
C GLY A 62 6.52 6.45 8.01
N ASP A 63 7.76 6.30 7.53
CA ASP A 63 8.86 7.24 7.71
C ASP A 63 8.50 8.61 7.13
N ILE A 64 7.95 8.65 5.91
CA ILE A 64 7.50 9.90 5.27
C ILE A 64 6.34 10.53 6.06
N GLY A 65 5.37 9.73 6.51
CA GLY A 65 4.28 10.21 7.34
C GLY A 65 4.76 10.83 8.65
N LEU A 66 5.78 10.24 9.29
CA LEU A 66 6.42 10.79 10.49
C LEU A 66 7.18 12.10 10.19
N GLN A 67 7.91 12.16 9.08
CA GLN A 67 8.59 13.38 8.63
C GLN A 67 7.60 14.51 8.36
N ASN A 68 6.49 14.23 7.70
CA ASN A 68 5.45 15.22 7.41
C ASN A 68 4.79 15.75 8.69
N ARG A 69 4.57 14.90 9.71
CA ARG A 69 4.07 15.34 11.02
C ARG A 69 5.06 16.27 11.74
N LYS A 70 6.36 15.95 11.70
CA LYS A 70 7.41 16.79 12.30
C LYS A 70 7.60 18.14 11.62
N LYS A 71 7.26 18.25 10.34
CA LYS A 71 7.41 19.49 9.56
C LYS A 71 6.22 20.45 9.74
N ASN A 72 5.05 19.92 10.08
CA ASN A 72 3.80 20.65 10.16
C ASN A 72 3.27 20.81 11.60
N GLY A 73 4.03 20.40 12.61
CA GLY A 73 3.76 20.61 14.03
C GLY A 73 4.92 21.35 14.67
#